data_AF-A0A9R1D8H1-F1
#
_entry.id   AF-A0A9R1D8H1-F1
#
_cell.length_a   1.000
_cell.length_b   1.000
_cell.length_c   1.000
_cell.angle_alpha   90.00
_cell.angle_beta   90.00
_cell.angle_gamma   90.00
#
_symmetry.space_group_name_H-M   'P 1'
#
loop_
_entity.id
_entity.type
_entity.pdbx_description
1 polymer ?
#
loop_
_entity_poly.entity_id
_entity_poly.type
_entity_poly.pdbx_seq_one_letter_code
_entity_poly.pdbx_strand_id
1 'polypeptide(L)'
;MRPQALLAVLAVVAVLAAALPLAHSQGATLCCDKCGICTRSFPPQCRCMDISPTGCNPACKTCAKSTVGGRDSFQCKDFITNFCETRCTKAA
;
A
#
# COMPACT_ATOMS: atom_id res chain seq x y z
N MET A 1 -2.85 41.84 21.88
CA MET A 1 -2.57 40.53 21.24
C MET A 1 -1.13 40.17 21.52
N ARG A 2 -0.88 39.21 22.41
CA ARG A 2 0.48 38.95 22.96
C ARG A 2 1.28 38.13 21.93
N PRO A 3 2.39 38.64 21.37
CA PRO A 3 3.17 37.95 20.33
C PRO A 3 3.70 36.59 20.81
N GLN A 4 3.84 36.42 22.13
CA GLN A 4 4.21 35.16 22.77
C GLN A 4 3.16 34.06 22.60
N ALA A 5 1.86 34.41 22.54
CA ALA A 5 0.80 33.44 22.31
C ALA A 5 0.82 32.91 20.87
N LEU A 6 1.14 33.77 19.90
CA LEU A 6 1.33 33.38 18.50
C LEU A 6 2.52 32.44 18.33
N LEU A 7 3.65 32.76 18.96
CA LEU A 7 4.84 31.91 18.94
C LEU A 7 4.59 30.53 19.57
N ALA A 8 3.85 30.47 20.68
CA ALA A 8 3.50 29.21 21.32
C ALA A 8 2.60 28.34 20.41
N VAL A 9 1.61 28.93 19.75
CA VAL A 9 0.72 28.21 18.83
C VAL A 9 1.50 27.68 17.62
N LEU A 10 2.38 28.48 17.03
CA LEU A 10 3.25 28.07 15.92
C LEU A 10 4.16 26.90 16.31
N ALA A 11 4.76 26.94 17.51
CA ALA A 11 5.59 25.87 18.01
C ALA A 11 4.80 24.56 18.19
N VAL A 12 3.58 24.64 18.73
CA VAL A 12 2.71 23.47 18.92
C VAL A 12 2.30 22.86 17.57
N VAL A 13 1.92 23.69 16.59
CA VAL A 13 1.56 23.21 15.24
C VAL A 13 2.73 22.54 14.54
N ALA A 14 3.95 23.09 14.66
CA ALA A 14 5.15 22.49 14.09
C ALA A 14 5.49 21.13 14.71
N VAL A 15 5.34 20.98 16.03
CA VAL A 15 5.53 19.71 16.75
C VAL A 15 4.48 18.68 16.33
N LEU A 16 3.22 19.08 16.18
CA LEU A 16 2.13 18.22 15.71
C LEU A 16 2.38 17.73 14.27
N ALA A 17 2.81 18.60 13.36
CA ALA A 17 3.10 18.25 11.97
C ALA A 17 4.26 17.25 11.83
N ALA A 18 5.27 17.32 12.70
CA ALA A 18 6.40 16.38 12.71
C ALA A 18 6.04 14.99 13.25
N ALA A 19 4.93 14.86 13.97
CA ALA A 19 4.48 13.60 14.56
C ALA A 19 3.48 12.81 13.68
N LEU A 20 2.99 13.39 12.57
CA LEU A 20 2.15 12.63 11.64
C LEU A 20 3.02 11.62 10.88
N PRO A 21 2.74 10.31 11.01
CA PRO A 21 3.31 9.35 10.09
C PRO A 21 2.62 9.60 8.75
N LEU A 22 3.29 10.32 7.86
CA LEU A 22 3.02 10.28 6.42
C LEU A 22 3.36 8.87 5.97
N ALA A 23 2.46 7.92 6.23
CA ALA A 23 2.48 6.57 5.69
C ALA A 23 2.12 6.60 4.20
N HIS A 24 2.81 7.43 3.42
CA HIS A 24 2.90 7.26 1.99
C HIS A 24 4.11 6.37 1.76
N SER A 25 3.89 5.06 1.82
CA SER A 25 4.81 4.06 1.29
C SER A 25 4.96 4.24 -0.22
N GLN A 26 5.73 5.26 -0.62
CA GLN A 26 6.20 5.43 -1.98
C GLN A 26 7.44 4.56 -2.16
N GLY A 27 7.23 3.30 -2.51
CA GLY A 27 8.29 2.36 -2.83
C GLY A 27 7.73 1.21 -3.64
N ALA A 28 7.94 1.25 -4.96
CA ALA A 28 7.30 0.45 -5.99
C ALA A 28 5.79 0.72 -6.12
N THR A 29 5.33 1.06 -7.33
CA THR A 29 3.90 1.17 -7.62
C THR A 29 3.24 -0.17 -7.33
N LEU A 30 2.53 -0.28 -6.20
CA LEU A 30 1.62 -1.40 -5.99
C LEU A 30 0.53 -1.28 -7.05
N CYS A 31 0.40 -2.33 -7.85
CA CYS A 31 -0.68 -2.44 -8.80
C CYS A 31 -1.35 -3.81 -8.66
N CYS A 32 -2.63 -3.87 -8.98
CA CYS A 32 -3.42 -5.10 -9.01
C CYS A 32 -4.56 -4.99 -10.04
N ASP A 33 -4.67 -5.95 -10.94
CA ASP A 33 -5.75 -6.05 -11.93
C ASP A 33 -6.94 -6.84 -11.39
N LYS A 34 -6.70 -7.93 -10.66
CA LYS A 34 -7.73 -8.78 -10.03
C LYS A 34 -7.73 -8.58 -8.52
N CYS A 35 -8.63 -7.71 -8.07
CA CYS A 35 -8.87 -7.49 -6.65
C CYS A 35 -9.67 -8.63 -6.01
N GLY A 36 -9.16 -9.14 -4.89
CA GLY A 36 -9.85 -10.12 -4.08
C GLY A 36 -10.67 -9.46 -2.97
N ILE A 37 -10.55 -10.03 -1.78
CA ILE A 37 -11.26 -9.55 -0.59
C ILE A 37 -10.52 -8.33 -0.01
N CYS A 38 -11.28 -7.32 0.39
CA CYS A 38 -10.81 -6.17 1.14
C CYS A 38 -11.47 -6.10 2.52
N THR A 39 -10.74 -5.56 3.51
CA THR A 39 -11.30 -5.20 4.80
C THR A 39 -12.27 -4.03 4.67
N ARG A 40 -13.22 -3.91 5.61
CA ARG A 40 -14.14 -2.76 5.68
C ARG A 40 -13.58 -1.56 6.47
N SER A 41 -12.26 -1.50 6.64
CA SER A 41 -11.57 -0.39 7.31
C SER A 41 -11.29 0.77 6.35
N PHE A 42 -10.98 1.96 6.89
CA PHE A 42 -10.47 3.08 6.12
C PHE A 42 -9.08 3.49 6.65
N PRO A 43 -7.98 3.34 5.87
CA PRO A 43 -7.94 2.82 4.50
C PRO A 43 -8.22 1.29 4.42
N PRO A 44 -8.73 0.80 3.27
CA PRO A 44 -8.98 -0.62 3.07
C PRO A 44 -7.66 -1.37 2.85
N GLN A 45 -7.54 -2.54 3.47
CA GLN A 45 -6.48 -3.49 3.16
C GLN A 45 -7.06 -4.56 2.24
N CYS A 46 -6.43 -4.77 1.08
CA CYS A 46 -6.94 -5.66 0.04
C CYS A 46 -5.93 -6.75 -0.28
N ARG A 47 -6.43 -7.94 -0.59
CA ARG A 47 -5.60 -9.03 -1.12
C ARG A 47 -5.71 -9.06 -2.64
N CYS A 48 -4.57 -8.93 -3.32
CA CYS A 48 -4.51 -9.07 -4.77
C CYS A 48 -4.54 -10.54 -5.19
N MET A 49 -5.33 -10.85 -6.23
CA MET A 49 -5.47 -12.19 -6.79
C MET A 49 -4.63 -12.40 -8.05
N ASP A 50 -3.89 -11.38 -8.49
CA ASP A 50 -3.02 -11.50 -9.66
C ASP A 50 -1.98 -12.60 -9.48
N ILE A 51 -1.71 -13.26 -10.60
CA ILE A 51 -0.72 -14.32 -10.70
C ILE A 51 0.38 -13.81 -11.61
N SER A 52 1.59 -13.77 -11.10
CA SER A 52 2.78 -13.35 -11.85
C SER A 52 3.66 -14.56 -12.16
N PRO A 53 4.25 -14.68 -13.36
CA PRO A 53 5.23 -15.71 -13.66
C PRO A 53 6.62 -15.38 -13.09
N THR A 54 6.90 -14.12 -12.75
CA THR A 54 8.24 -13.66 -12.36
C THR A 54 8.45 -13.50 -10.85
N GLY A 55 7.36 -13.36 -10.08
CA GLY A 55 7.43 -13.13 -8.63
C GLY A 55 6.36 -12.14 -8.14
N CYS A 56 6.30 -11.95 -6.82
CA CYS A 56 5.40 -10.98 -6.20
C CYS A 56 6.05 -9.59 -6.06
N ASN A 57 5.21 -8.57 -5.86
CA ASN A 57 5.66 -7.22 -5.50
C ASN A 57 6.47 -7.25 -4.17
N PRO A 58 7.54 -6.45 -4.03
CA PRO A 58 8.35 -6.39 -2.80
C PRO A 58 7.58 -6.03 -1.52
N ALA A 59 6.43 -5.36 -1.63
CA ALA A 59 5.57 -5.10 -0.48
C ALA A 59 4.83 -6.35 0.02
N CYS A 60 4.76 -7.40 -0.80
CA CYS A 60 4.21 -8.68 -0.42
C CYS A 60 5.25 -9.49 0.35
N LYS A 61 4.99 -9.71 1.64
CA LYS A 61 5.81 -10.55 2.53
C LYS A 61 5.53 -12.03 2.27
N THR A 62 4.27 -12.39 2.02
CA THR A 62 3.85 -13.77 1.77
C THR A 62 3.60 -14.01 0.28
N CYS A 63 4.67 -14.33 -0.45
CA CYS A 63 4.60 -14.71 -1.85
C CYS A 63 4.49 -16.23 -1.99
N ALA A 64 3.31 -16.72 -2.41
CA ALA A 64 3.09 -18.14 -2.62
C ALA A 64 3.50 -18.53 -4.05
N LYS A 65 4.43 -19.48 -4.17
CA LYS A 65 4.81 -20.11 -5.43
C LYS A 65 3.94 -21.33 -5.70
N SER A 66 3.52 -21.52 -6.94
CA SER A 66 2.81 -22.71 -7.42
C SER A 66 3.35 -23.09 -8.80
N THR A 67 3.68 -24.37 -8.98
CA THR A 67 4.19 -24.88 -10.25
C THR A 67 3.12 -25.74 -10.91
N VAL A 68 2.59 -25.28 -12.05
CA VAL A 68 1.54 -25.97 -12.80
C VAL A 68 2.05 -26.25 -14.21
N GLY A 69 2.07 -27.52 -14.60
CA GLY A 69 2.56 -27.92 -15.94
C GLY A 69 4.01 -27.52 -16.21
N GLY A 70 4.86 -27.51 -15.18
CA GLY A 70 6.27 -27.08 -15.29
C GLY A 70 6.49 -25.57 -15.36
N ARG A 71 5.44 -24.75 -15.20
CA ARG A 71 5.54 -23.28 -15.15
C ARG A 71 5.32 -22.78 -13.74
N ASP A 72 6.21 -21.90 -13.30
CA ASP A 72 6.11 -21.25 -12.01
C ASP A 72 5.13 -20.07 -12.06
N SER A 73 4.36 -19.95 -11.00
CA SER A 73 3.37 -18.89 -10.82
C SER A 73 3.43 -18.41 -9.37
N PHE A 74 3.32 -17.11 -9.18
CA PHE A 74 3.50 -16.45 -7.90
C PHE A 74 2.25 -15.62 -7.59
N GLN A 75 1.70 -15.80 -6.40
CA GLN A 75 0.54 -15.05 -5.94
C GLN A 75 0.78 -14.48 -4.55
N CYS A 76 0.48 -13.20 -4.38
CA CYS A 76 0.53 -12.56 -3.07
C CYS A 76 -0.63 -13.03 -2.18
N LYS A 77 -0.32 -13.37 -0.92
CA LYS A 77 -1.33 -13.79 0.07
C LYS A 77 -1.63 -12.73 1.13
N ASP A 78 -0.89 -11.63 1.13
CA ASP A 78 -1.05 -10.57 2.13
C ASP A 78 -2.21 -9.64 1.80
N PHE A 79 -2.78 -9.07 2.86
CA PHE A 79 -3.61 -7.89 2.78
C PHE A 79 -2.71 -6.67 2.83
N ILE A 80 -2.71 -5.88 1.75
CA ILE A 80 -1.91 -4.66 1.65
C ILE A 80 -2.86 -3.47 1.49
N THR A 81 -2.57 -2.40 2.24
CA THR A 81 -3.31 -1.14 2.16
C THR A 81 -3.29 -0.61 0.74
N ASN A 82 -4.45 -0.23 0.21
CA ASN A 82 -4.60 0.41 -1.10
C ASN A 82 -4.05 -0.39 -2.29
N PHE A 83 -3.86 -1.71 -2.14
CA PHE A 83 -3.28 -2.56 -3.20
C PHE A 83 -4.10 -2.55 -4.50
N CYS A 84 -5.39 -2.25 -4.38
CA CYS A 84 -6.36 -2.27 -5.45
C CYS A 84 -6.69 -0.90 -6.06
N GLU A 85 -5.99 0.16 -5.64
CA GLU A 85 -6.25 1.51 -6.16
C GLU A 85 -5.67 1.71 -7.57
N THR A 86 -4.58 1.00 -7.90
CA THR A 86 -3.89 1.13 -9.19
C THR A 86 -3.93 -0.20 -9.94
N ARG A 87 -4.30 -0.17 -11.22
CA ARG A 87 -4.23 -1.35 -12.11
C ARG A 87 -2.82 -1.51 -12.70
N CYS A 88 -2.41 -2.76 -12.94
CA CYS A 88 -1.13 -3.08 -13.58
C CYS A 88 -1.20 -2.91 -15.09
N THR A 89 -2.32 -3.31 -15.71
CA THR A 89 -2.55 -3.06 -17.13
C THR A 89 -3.02 -1.63 -17.33
N LYS A 90 -2.31 -0.86 -18.19
CA LYS A 90 -2.79 0.45 -18.63
C LYS A 90 -4.12 0.27 -19.37
N ALA A 91 -5.09 1.16 -19.10
CA ALA A 91 -6.30 1.23 -19.90
C ALA A 91 -5.92 1.58 -21.36
N ALA A 92 -6.47 0.84 -22.31
CA ALA A 92 -6.28 1.04 -23.74
C ALA A 92 -7.02 2.29 -24.24
#